data_AF-A0A496T427-F1
#
_entry.id   AF-A0A496T427-F1
#
_cell.length_a   1.000
_cell.length_b   1.000
_cell.length_c   1.000
_cell.angle_alpha   90.00
_cell.angle_beta   90.00
_cell.angle_gamma   90.00
#
_symmetry.space_group_name_H-M   'P 1'
#
loop_
_entity.id
_entity.type
_entity.pdbx_description
1 polymer ?
#
loop_
_entity_poly.entity_id
_entity_poly.type
_entity_poly.pdbx_seq_one_letter_code
_entity_poly.pdbx_strand_id
1 'polypeptide(L)'
;NKAWNYLLRAREDLQHSGLEIPNPMETENDIQNGEKFWAFKTWDEMFAAEGSDWFWWYGKDQDSGADVVFDTNFRLHLENVYRYAIKAGANLRVPQFAPIIR
;
A
#
# COMPACT_ATOMS: atom_id res chain seq x y z
N ASN A 1 -6.53 -5.19 -16.03
CA ASN A 1 -6.13 -5.85 -14.77
C ASN A 1 -4.88 -5.23 -14.11
N LYS A 2 -4.62 -3.92 -14.28
CA LYS A 2 -3.34 -3.28 -13.89
C LYS A 2 -3.22 -3.04 -12.38
N ALA A 3 -4.31 -2.60 -11.74
CA ALA A 3 -4.36 -2.39 -10.29
C ALA A 3 -4.06 -3.68 -9.50
N TRP A 4 -4.67 -4.81 -9.89
CA TRP A 4 -4.42 -6.10 -9.25
C TRP A 4 -2.97 -6.56 -9.39
N ASN A 5 -2.35 -6.34 -10.56
CA ASN A 5 -0.94 -6.67 -10.76
C ASN A 5 -0.02 -5.82 -9.86
N TYR A 6 -0.36 -4.55 -9.65
CA TYR A 6 0.39 -3.68 -8.74
C TYR A 6 0.23 -4.10 -7.28
N LEU A 7 -1.00 -4.45 -6.87
CA LEU A 7 -1.28 -4.95 -5.53
C LEU A 7 -0.53 -6.24 -5.24
N LEU A 8 -0.61 -7.21 -6.17
CA LEU A 8 0.11 -8.48 -6.05
C LEU A 8 1.61 -8.25 -5.90
N ARG A 9 2.19 -7.41 -6.76
CA ARG A 9 3.62 -7.08 -6.69
C ARG A 9 4.01 -6.49 -5.33
N ALA A 10 3.25 -5.51 -4.83
CA ALA A 10 3.53 -4.90 -3.53
C ALA A 10 3.46 -5.91 -2.40
N ARG A 11 2.48 -6.82 -2.45
CA ARG A 11 2.33 -7.90 -1.46
C ARG A 11 3.50 -8.88 -1.49
N GLU A 12 3.91 -9.33 -2.67
CA GLU A 12 5.05 -10.24 -2.84
C GLU A 12 6.35 -9.59 -2.39
N ASP A 13 6.60 -8.33 -2.75
CA ASP A 13 7.80 -7.60 -2.35
C ASP A 13 7.84 -7.41 -0.81
N LEU A 14 6.71 -7.08 -0.19
CA LEU A 14 6.60 -6.96 1.29
C LEU A 14 6.81 -8.31 1.98
N GLN A 15 6.22 -9.39 1.46
CA GLN A 15 6.41 -10.72 2.04
C GLN A 15 7.88 -11.17 1.95
N HIS A 16 8.56 -10.89 0.85
CA HIS A 16 9.99 -11.19 0.69
C HIS A 16 10.91 -10.25 1.47
N SER A 17 10.40 -9.12 1.96
CA SER A 17 11.19 -8.16 2.74
C SER A 17 11.52 -8.66 4.15
N GLY A 18 10.81 -9.68 4.64
CA GLY A 18 10.99 -10.23 5.98
C GLY A 18 10.45 -9.35 7.11
N LEU A 19 9.69 -8.30 6.79
CA LEU A 19 9.01 -7.50 7.82
C LEU A 19 7.88 -8.31 8.42
N GLU A 20 7.90 -8.47 9.75
CA GLU A 20 6.86 -9.19 10.46
C GLU A 20 5.54 -8.41 10.43
N ILE A 21 4.43 -9.15 10.34
CA ILE A 21 3.08 -8.59 10.45
C ILE A 21 2.91 -8.07 11.89
N PRO A 22 2.51 -6.80 12.09
CA PRO A 22 2.29 -6.26 13.42
C PRO A 22 1.14 -6.99 14.10
N ASN A 23 1.16 -7.00 15.44
CA ASN A 23 0.04 -7.55 16.19
C ASN A 23 -1.20 -6.67 15.93
N PRO A 24 -2.33 -7.24 15.48
CA PRO A 24 -3.54 -6.48 15.16
C PRO A 24 -4.18 -5.77 16.37
N MET A 25 -3.75 -6.11 17.59
CA MET A 25 -4.16 -5.44 18.82
C MET A 25 -3.23 -4.29 19.22
N GLU A 26 -2.06 -4.14 18.59
CA GLU A 26 -1.20 -2.98 18.79
C GLU A 26 -1.76 -1.77 18.03
N THR A 27 -1.79 -0.63 18.71
CA THR A 27 -2.14 0.66 18.10
C THR A 27 -0.89 1.46 17.79
N GLU A 28 -1.04 2.52 17.00
CA GLU A 28 0.05 3.46 16.73
C GLU A 28 0.63 4.07 18.03
N ASN A 29 -0.18 4.24 19.08
CA ASN A 29 0.27 4.75 20.37
C ASN A 29 1.14 3.73 21.16
N ASP A 30 0.97 2.44 20.88
CA ASP A 30 1.71 1.37 21.56
C ASP A 30 3.11 1.18 20.95
N ILE A 31 3.35 1.71 19.75
CA ILE A 31 4.59 1.52 19.00
C ILE A 31 5.32 2.87 18.90
N GLN A 32 6.21 3.13 19.85
CA GLN A 32 6.99 4.37 19.86
C GLN A 32 8.23 4.29 18.97
N ASN A 33 8.20 5.03 17.87
CA ASN A 33 9.35 5.37 17.01
C ASN A 33 10.19 4.17 16.49
N GLY A 34 11.15 4.44 15.61
CA GLY A 34 12.10 3.44 15.11
C GLY A 34 11.53 2.45 14.10
N GLU A 35 12.25 1.36 13.85
CA GLU A 35 11.94 0.38 12.80
C GLU A 35 10.56 -0.28 12.98
N LYS A 36 10.18 -0.60 14.22
CA LYS A 36 8.88 -1.21 14.52
C LYS A 36 7.71 -0.29 14.15
N PHE A 37 7.84 1.01 14.38
CA PHE A 37 6.84 1.99 13.97
C PHE A 37 6.68 2.02 12.45
N TRP A 38 7.79 2.03 11.71
CA TRP A 38 7.74 2.00 10.26
C TRP A 38 7.22 0.67 9.69
N ALA A 39 7.52 -0.46 10.34
CA ALA A 39 6.94 -1.75 10.00
C ALA A 39 5.42 -1.73 10.17
N PHE A 40 4.93 -1.20 11.30
CA PHE A 40 3.49 -1.01 11.51
C PHE A 40 2.85 -0.15 10.42
N LYS A 41 3.42 1.03 10.12
CA LYS A 41 2.92 1.89 9.03
C LYS A 41 2.99 1.23 7.66
N THR A 42 3.98 0.38 7.40
CA THR A 42 4.09 -0.39 6.15
C THR A 42 2.89 -1.32 5.97
N TRP A 43 2.54 -2.07 7.01
CA TRP A 43 1.40 -2.99 6.98
C TRP A 43 0.06 -2.28 6.95
N ASP A 44 -0.07 -1.16 7.67
CA ASP A 44 -1.25 -0.28 7.62
C ASP A 44 -1.56 0.17 6.18
N GLU A 45 -0.53 0.64 5.45
CA GLU A 45 -0.65 1.02 4.04
C GLU A 45 -0.96 -0.17 3.12
N MET A 46 -0.39 -1.34 3.40
CA MET A 46 -0.67 -2.56 2.65
C MET A 46 -2.14 -2.98 2.80
N PHE A 47 -2.67 -2.95 4.01
CA PHE A 47 -4.08 -3.27 4.27
C PHE A 47 -5.02 -2.24 3.67
N ALA A 48 -4.66 -0.95 3.72
CA ALA A 48 -5.40 0.09 3.02
C ALA A 48 -5.45 -0.20 1.50
N ALA A 49 -4.33 -0.56 0.87
CA ALA A 49 -4.27 -0.90 -0.55
C ALA A 49 -5.04 -2.18 -0.92
N GLU A 50 -5.16 -3.15 -0.01
CA GLU A 50 -5.93 -4.39 -0.21
C GLU A 50 -7.46 -4.18 -0.18
N GLY A 51 -7.92 -3.00 0.25
CA GLY A 51 -9.34 -2.64 0.24
C GLY A 51 -9.98 -2.81 -1.14
N SER A 52 -11.05 -3.59 -1.24
CA SER A 52 -11.74 -3.83 -2.51
C SER A 52 -12.38 -2.57 -3.10
N ASP A 53 -12.65 -1.56 -2.27
CA ASP A 53 -13.32 -0.32 -2.66
C ASP A 53 -12.55 0.46 -3.73
N TRP A 54 -11.22 0.33 -3.80
CA TRP A 54 -10.42 0.92 -4.90
C TRP A 54 -10.88 0.45 -6.28
N PHE A 55 -11.22 -0.84 -6.38
CA PHE A 55 -11.56 -1.49 -7.65
C PHE A 55 -13.00 -1.23 -8.06
N TRP A 56 -13.87 -0.87 -7.11
CA TRP A 56 -15.21 -0.38 -7.40
C TRP A 56 -15.15 0.90 -8.25
N TRP A 57 -14.24 1.82 -7.92
CA TRP A 57 -14.04 3.10 -8.64
C TRP A 57 -13.36 2.95 -10.01
N TYR A 58 -12.87 1.76 -10.38
CA TYR A 58 -12.29 1.51 -11.71
C TYR A 58 -13.31 0.88 -12.68
N GLY A 59 -14.57 0.72 -12.26
CA GLY A 59 -15.65 0.20 -13.09
C GLY A 59 -16.12 1.20 -14.15
N LYS A 60 -16.22 0.73 -15.41
CA LYS A 60 -16.58 1.57 -16.58
C LYS A 60 -18.00 2.17 -16.51
N ASP A 61 -18.88 1.59 -15.70
CA ASP A 61 -20.28 2.01 -15.55
C ASP A 61 -20.48 3.02 -14.40
N GLN A 62 -19.40 3.45 -13.76
CA GLN A 62 -19.41 4.31 -12.57
C GLN A 62 -18.51 5.54 -12.83
N ASP A 63 -19.01 6.53 -13.55
CA ASP A 63 -18.32 7.82 -13.69
C ASP A 63 -18.66 8.68 -12.47
N SER A 64 -17.74 8.68 -11.50
CA SER A 64 -17.89 9.44 -10.27
C SER A 64 -17.36 10.88 -10.39
N GLY A 65 -16.66 11.20 -11.48
CA GLY A 65 -15.84 12.41 -11.61
C GLY A 65 -14.60 12.46 -10.69
N ALA A 66 -14.37 11.43 -9.87
CA ALA A 66 -13.29 11.36 -8.88
C ALA A 66 -12.26 10.26 -9.16
N ASP A 67 -12.36 9.58 -10.30
CA ASP A 67 -11.56 8.40 -10.66
C ASP A 67 -10.04 8.68 -10.61
N VAL A 68 -9.61 9.90 -10.99
CA VAL A 68 -8.20 10.35 -10.91
C VAL A 68 -7.69 10.44 -9.47
N VAL A 69 -8.55 10.87 -8.54
CA VAL A 69 -8.21 10.97 -7.12
C VAL A 69 -8.07 9.58 -6.54
N PHE A 70 -8.99 8.66 -6.85
CA PHE A 70 -8.91 7.28 -6.39
C PHE A 70 -7.72 6.53 -7.00
N ASP A 71 -7.40 6.73 -8.28
CA ASP A 71 -6.17 6.21 -8.90
C ASP A 71 -4.92 6.74 -8.17
N THR A 72 -4.89 8.02 -7.85
CA THR A 72 -3.76 8.65 -7.16
C THR A 72 -3.60 8.12 -5.73
N ASN A 73 -4.70 8.03 -4.98
CA ASN A 73 -4.67 7.55 -3.59
C ASN A 73 -4.27 6.07 -3.52
N PHE A 74 -4.82 5.22 -4.38
CA PHE A 74 -4.45 3.81 -4.44
C PHE A 74 -2.94 3.65 -4.73
N ARG A 75 -2.42 4.35 -5.75
CA ARG A 75 -0.98 4.32 -6.05
C ARG A 75 -0.15 4.89 -4.91
N LEU A 76 -0.62 5.92 -4.21
CA LEU A 76 0.07 6.48 -3.06
C LEU A 76 0.19 5.47 -1.91
N HIS A 77 -0.86 4.70 -1.61
CA HIS A 77 -0.78 3.60 -0.64
C HIS A 77 0.29 2.59 -1.04
N LEU A 78 0.29 2.15 -2.31
CA LEU A 78 1.32 1.25 -2.81
C LEU A 78 2.73 1.83 -2.68
N GLU A 79 2.94 3.11 -3.04
CA GLU A 79 4.24 3.76 -2.85
C GLU A 79 4.65 3.84 -1.38
N ASN A 80 3.70 4.12 -0.48
CA ASN A 80 3.95 4.23 0.95
C ASN A 80 4.36 2.89 1.57
N VAL A 81 3.83 1.75 1.10
CA VAL A 81 4.32 0.41 1.48
C VAL A 81 5.84 0.33 1.31
N TYR A 82 6.37 0.67 0.13
CA TYR A 82 7.82 0.61 -0.11
C TYR A 82 8.59 1.66 0.70
N ARG A 83 8.09 2.90 0.77
CA ARG A 83 8.78 3.99 1.48
C ARG A 83 8.91 3.68 2.97
N TYR A 84 7.87 3.14 3.59
CA TYR A 84 7.89 2.79 5.00
C TYR A 84 8.65 1.50 5.25
N ALA A 85 8.57 0.52 4.35
CA ALA A 85 9.36 -0.71 4.47
C ALA A 85 10.86 -0.40 4.51
N ILE A 86 11.33 0.52 3.65
CA ILE A 86 12.73 0.98 3.65
C ILE A 86 13.11 1.63 4.99
N LYS A 87 12.24 2.46 5.57
CA LYS A 87 12.47 3.06 6.89
C LYS A 87 12.43 2.04 8.03
N ALA A 88 11.75 0.92 7.82
CA ALA A 88 11.74 -0.23 8.73
C ALA A 88 12.96 -1.16 8.54
N GLY A 89 13.90 -0.81 7.65
CA GLY A 89 15.12 -1.58 7.40
C GLY A 89 15.06 -2.54 6.22
N ALA A 90 13.95 -2.59 5.46
CA ALA A 90 13.85 -3.45 4.29
C ALA A 90 14.74 -2.96 3.13
N ASN A 91 15.45 -3.88 2.48
CA ASN A 91 16.23 -3.58 1.28
C ASN A 91 15.36 -3.62 0.02
N LEU A 92 14.49 -2.62 -0.13
CA LEU A 92 13.59 -2.47 -1.27
C LEU A 92 13.88 -1.19 -2.04
N ARG A 93 13.30 -1.08 -3.24
CA ARG A 93 13.28 0.16 -4.03
C ARG A 93 11.83 0.50 -4.34
N VAL A 94 11.48 1.78 -4.25
CA VAL A 94 10.13 2.26 -4.60
C VAL A 94 9.96 2.14 -6.12
N PRO A 95 9.03 1.31 -6.61
CA PRO A 95 8.75 1.22 -8.04
C PRO A 95 7.89 2.40 -8.50
N GLN A 96 7.95 2.71 -9.79
CA GLN A 96 7.03 3.67 -10.38
C GLN A 96 5.71 2.99 -10.74
N PHE A 97 4.62 3.45 -10.13
CA PHE A 97 3.27 3.03 -10.50
C PHE A 97 2.66 4.03 -11.49
N ALA A 98 2.65 3.67 -12.78
CA ALA A 98 1.97 4.49 -13.79
C ALA A 98 0.43 4.47 -13.58
N PRO A 99 -0.30 5.56 -13.89
CA PRO A 99 -1.76 5.64 -13.75
C PRO A 99 -2.51 4.44 -14.30
N ILE A 100 -3.53 3.98 -13.57
CA ILE A 100 -4.32 2.80 -13.90
C ILE A 100 -5.45 3.16 -14.87
N ILE A 101 -6.10 4.29 -14.63
CA ILE A 101 -7.10 4.87 -15.53
C ILE A 101 -6.41 5.44 -16.79
N ARG A 102 -7.16 5.51 -17.89
CA ARG A 102 -6.67 5.98 -19.20
C ARG A 102 -7.05 7.42 -19.47
#